data_AF-A0AAE0RAQ4-F1
#
_entry.id   AF-A0AAE0RAQ4-F1
#
_cell.length_a   1.000
_cell.length_b   1.000
_cell.length_c   1.000
_cell.angle_alpha   90.00
_cell.angle_beta   90.00
_cell.angle_gamma   90.00
#
_symmetry.space_group_name_H-M   'P 1'
#
loop_
_entity.id
_entity.type
_entity.pdbx_description
1 polymer ?
#
loop_
_entity_poly.entity_id
_entity_poly.type
_entity_poly.pdbx_seq_one_letter_code
_entity_poly.pdbx_strand_id
1 'polypeptide(L)'
;MQAGQSVPACAGNTPSHKSTVNGLLENPVIRELVDANGDEDSEAESYQDGRTEEVDGETRSRAFTWCKSFLSGAWKTITQEDFGISIVSGGLSNLLYKCSLPNHVKPIGAEPSCVLLRIYGAILQGVDSVVSESVMFAILAERDLGPHLYGIFPEGRLEEYLPSKRLCTEQLQHPDISAEIANKIARFHRMVMPFNKEPKWLFETMERYMEQISNIAFVREAHIKKFKKLMKYDLPAELANLRALLAKTPSPVVFCHNDVQEGNILLLDGRDQNSSDRLMLIDFEYSSYNYRGFDFGNHFCEWVYDYTYDKWPFYKANLDNYPTREQQLHFFRNYLSEGEDTIREDQAELEHMIVEANRFALASHFFWGLWSIIQARISKIEFGYMDYAQHRFDSYFKQKKLFA
;
A
#
# COMPACT_ATOMS: atom_id res chain seq x y z
N MET A 1 -65.61 -1.48 33.76
CA MET A 1 -66.00 -2.03 35.08
C MET A 1 -65.85 -3.54 35.03
N GLN A 2 -65.11 -4.09 36.00
CA GLN A 2 -64.92 -5.50 36.41
C GLN A 2 -64.31 -6.46 35.37
N ALA A 3 -63.05 -6.92 35.52
CA ALA A 3 -62.51 -7.87 36.52
C ALA A 3 -63.22 -9.24 36.43
N GLY A 4 -62.58 -10.40 36.35
CA GLY A 4 -61.18 -10.84 36.37
C GLY A 4 -61.20 -12.37 36.55
N GLN A 5 -60.12 -13.09 36.24
CA GLN A 5 -59.70 -14.31 36.96
C GLN A 5 -58.34 -14.82 36.47
N SER A 6 -57.63 -15.44 37.40
CA SER A 6 -56.19 -15.67 37.47
C SER A 6 -55.84 -17.16 37.53
N VAL A 7 -54.80 -17.58 36.77
CA VAL A 7 -53.64 -18.45 37.13
C VAL A 7 -53.98 -19.95 37.43
N PRO A 8 -53.23 -20.96 36.90
CA PRO A 8 -51.81 -21.14 37.25
C PRO A 8 -50.80 -21.60 36.19
N ALA A 9 -49.55 -21.25 36.52
CA ALA A 9 -48.31 -21.68 35.90
C ALA A 9 -47.99 -23.15 36.19
N CYS A 10 -47.36 -23.82 35.22
CA CYS A 10 -46.39 -24.89 35.50
C CYS A 10 -45.34 -24.95 34.39
N ALA A 11 -44.11 -25.16 34.85
CA ALA A 11 -42.86 -25.14 34.12
C ALA A 11 -42.74 -26.29 33.10
N GLY A 12 -42.04 -26.00 32.00
CA GLY A 12 -41.52 -26.99 31.06
C GLY A 12 -40.20 -26.49 30.49
N ASN A 13 -39.11 -26.95 31.09
CA ASN A 13 -37.74 -26.73 30.66
C ASN A 13 -37.48 -27.34 29.26
N THR A 14 -36.92 -26.55 28.34
CA THR A 14 -36.13 -27.07 27.21
C THR A 14 -34.86 -26.24 27.08
N PRO A 15 -33.67 -26.87 27.12
CA PRO A 15 -32.40 -26.15 27.17
C PRO A 15 -32.00 -25.66 25.77
N SER A 16 -31.62 -24.39 25.68
CA SER A 16 -30.96 -23.81 24.51
C SER A 16 -29.48 -24.21 24.55
N HIS A 17 -29.03 -24.93 23.53
CA HIS A 17 -27.61 -25.13 23.26
C HIS A 17 -27.00 -23.80 22.79
N LYS A 18 -26.50 -22.99 23.73
CA LYS A 18 -25.44 -22.02 23.47
C LYS A 18 -24.11 -22.76 23.63
N SER A 19 -23.45 -23.10 22.52
CA SER A 19 -22.06 -23.55 22.59
C SER A 19 -21.14 -22.35 22.80
N THR A 20 -20.52 -22.38 23.96
CA THR A 20 -19.37 -21.65 24.48
C THR A 20 -18.34 -21.22 23.42
N VAL A 21 -18.28 -19.91 23.16
CA VAL A 21 -17.04 -19.19 22.81
C VAL A 21 -17.01 -17.91 23.64
N ASN A 22 -16.94 -18.05 24.97
CA ASN A 22 -16.74 -16.94 25.91
C ASN A 22 -15.68 -17.36 26.94
N GLY A 23 -14.50 -17.75 26.46
CA GLY A 23 -13.40 -18.23 27.29
C GLY A 23 -12.02 -17.71 26.87
N LEU A 24 -11.94 -16.61 26.11
CA LEU A 24 -10.66 -16.03 25.66
C LEU A 24 -10.57 -14.50 25.84
N LEU A 25 -11.51 -13.88 26.57
CA LEU A 25 -11.52 -12.44 26.85
C LEU A 25 -11.17 -12.07 28.31
N GLU A 26 -10.73 -13.03 29.12
CA GLU A 26 -10.30 -12.78 30.51
C GLU A 26 -8.81 -13.07 30.72
N ASN A 27 -7.95 -12.64 29.80
CA ASN A 27 -6.51 -12.61 30.07
C ASN A 27 -6.09 -11.19 30.51
N PRO A 28 -5.79 -10.96 31.80
CA PRO A 28 -5.43 -9.63 32.31
C PRO A 28 -4.17 -9.04 31.66
N VAL A 29 -3.32 -9.88 31.05
CA VAL A 29 -2.11 -9.46 30.32
C VAL A 29 -2.46 -8.75 28.98
N ILE A 30 -3.62 -9.04 28.38
CA ILE A 30 -4.04 -8.41 27.12
C ILE A 30 -4.63 -7.02 27.37
N ARG A 31 -5.29 -6.81 28.52
CA ARG A 31 -5.86 -5.51 28.89
C ARG A 31 -4.77 -4.48 29.21
N GLU A 32 -3.70 -4.90 29.90
CA GLU A 32 -2.55 -4.03 30.19
C GLU A 32 -1.74 -3.63 28.93
N LEU A 33 -1.83 -4.38 27.82
CA LEU A 33 -1.15 -4.02 26.56
C LEU A 33 -1.96 -3.08 25.66
N VAL A 34 -3.29 -3.04 25.82
CA VAL A 34 -4.19 -2.15 25.07
C VAL A 34 -4.33 -0.79 25.76
N ASP A 35 -4.25 -0.77 27.10
CA ASP A 35 -4.40 0.45 27.91
C ASP A 35 -3.06 1.17 28.21
N ALA A 36 -1.91 0.62 27.78
CA ALA A 36 -0.58 1.25 27.95
C ALA A 36 -0.22 2.29 26.86
N ASN A 37 -1.15 2.67 25.99
CA ASN A 37 -0.97 3.72 24.98
C ASN A 37 -1.24 5.15 25.52
N GLY A 38 -1.32 5.31 26.84
CA GLY A 38 -1.53 6.59 27.52
C GLY A 38 -0.25 7.31 27.97
N ASP A 39 0.88 7.10 27.30
CA ASP A 39 2.07 7.93 27.53
C ASP A 39 2.01 9.13 26.58
N GLU A 40 2.03 10.35 27.14
CA GLU A 40 2.06 11.64 26.45
C GLU A 40 3.09 11.64 25.30
N ASP A 41 2.61 11.44 24.06
CA ASP A 41 3.44 11.38 22.85
C ASP A 41 3.68 12.82 22.38
N SER A 42 4.80 13.42 22.80
CA SER A 42 5.19 14.80 22.47
C SER A 42 5.30 15.08 20.96
N GLU A 43 5.28 14.06 20.11
CA GLU A 43 5.16 14.21 18.66
C GLU A 43 3.74 14.62 18.24
N ALA A 44 2.70 14.09 18.90
CA ALA A 44 1.30 14.44 18.59
C ALA A 44 1.00 15.93 18.87
N GLU A 45 1.70 16.54 19.82
CA GLU A 45 1.55 17.96 20.17
C GLU A 45 2.14 18.91 19.13
N SER A 46 3.05 18.43 18.27
CA SER A 46 3.77 19.26 17.29
C SER A 46 3.07 19.43 15.93
N TYR A 47 1.92 18.78 15.69
CA TYR A 47 1.26 18.72 14.38
C TYR A 47 -0.22 19.15 14.40
N GLN A 48 -0.60 20.13 15.25
CA GLN A 48 -1.98 20.59 15.37
C GLN A 48 -2.53 21.36 14.15
N ASP A 49 -1.68 21.85 13.25
CA ASP A 49 -2.06 22.80 12.18
C ASP A 49 -2.23 22.20 10.77
N GLY A 50 -2.14 20.88 10.60
CA GLY A 50 -2.37 20.20 9.32
C GLY A 50 -1.24 20.36 8.27
N ARG A 51 -1.44 19.81 7.06
CA ARG A 51 -0.42 19.79 5.98
C ARG A 51 -0.44 21.09 5.16
N THR A 52 0.74 21.58 4.77
CA THR A 52 0.88 22.77 3.91
C THR A 52 0.33 22.50 2.50
N GLU A 53 -0.56 23.37 2.00
CA GLU A 53 -1.19 23.23 0.67
C GLU A 53 -0.52 24.06 -0.43
N GLU A 54 0.42 24.94 -0.08
CA GLU A 54 1.10 25.83 -1.04
C GLU A 54 2.39 25.23 -1.60
N VAL A 55 2.63 25.45 -2.90
CA VAL A 55 3.87 25.07 -3.58
C VAL A 55 4.86 26.22 -3.49
N ASP A 56 6.07 25.96 -3.02
CA ASP A 56 7.11 26.99 -2.90
C ASP A 56 7.56 27.51 -4.29
N GLY A 57 8.09 28.74 -4.30
CA GLY A 57 8.47 29.42 -5.54
C GLY A 57 9.59 28.74 -6.32
N GLU A 58 10.52 28.05 -5.65
CA GLU A 58 11.61 27.33 -6.30
C GLU A 58 11.07 26.10 -7.04
N THR A 59 10.25 25.30 -6.35
CA THR A 59 9.57 24.14 -6.94
C THR A 59 8.72 24.56 -8.14
N ARG A 60 7.96 25.65 -8.04
CA ARG A 60 7.19 26.20 -9.17
C ARG A 60 8.08 26.55 -10.37
N SER A 61 9.20 27.22 -10.13
CA SER A 61 10.14 27.64 -11.19
C SER A 61 10.78 26.45 -11.91
N ARG A 62 11.20 25.44 -11.14
CA ARG A 62 11.76 24.20 -11.70
C ARG A 62 10.71 23.42 -12.50
N ALA A 63 9.51 23.24 -11.94
CA ALA A 63 8.40 22.58 -12.62
C ALA A 63 8.03 23.24 -13.95
N PHE A 64 7.98 24.59 -13.98
CA PHE A 64 7.76 25.35 -15.20
C PHE A 64 8.86 25.09 -16.23
N THR A 65 10.13 25.12 -15.80
CA THR A 65 11.29 24.88 -16.67
C THR A 65 11.27 23.48 -17.28
N TRP A 66 10.95 22.45 -16.50
CA TRP A 66 10.82 21.09 -17.00
C TRP A 66 9.65 20.94 -17.97
N CYS A 67 8.45 21.41 -17.62
CA CYS A 67 7.29 21.35 -18.51
C CYS A 67 7.58 22.06 -19.83
N LYS A 68 8.17 23.26 -19.78
CA LYS A 68 8.56 24.01 -20.98
C LYS A 68 9.67 23.33 -21.78
N SER A 69 10.56 22.56 -21.16
CA SER A 69 11.66 21.89 -21.86
C SER A 69 11.20 20.60 -22.56
N PHE A 70 10.44 19.75 -21.86
CA PHE A 70 10.06 18.42 -22.32
C PHE A 70 8.75 18.39 -23.11
N LEU A 71 7.79 19.26 -22.79
CA LEU A 71 6.51 19.32 -23.50
C LEU A 71 6.59 20.25 -24.72
N SER A 72 5.75 19.97 -25.71
CA SER A 72 5.68 20.71 -26.97
C SER A 72 4.48 21.69 -26.99
N GLY A 73 4.28 22.37 -28.12
CA GLY A 73 3.11 23.23 -28.36
C GLY A 73 2.96 24.37 -27.36
N ALA A 74 1.76 24.53 -26.79
CA ALA A 74 1.39 25.67 -25.94
C ALA A 74 2.31 25.85 -24.71
N TRP A 75 2.92 24.76 -24.22
CA TRP A 75 3.89 24.83 -23.11
C TRP A 75 5.13 25.66 -23.44
N LYS A 76 5.49 25.80 -24.72
CA LYS A 76 6.62 26.63 -25.15
C LYS A 76 6.32 28.13 -25.09
N THR A 77 5.04 28.51 -25.16
CA THR A 77 4.61 29.91 -25.32
C THR A 77 4.13 30.57 -24.03
N ILE A 78 3.64 29.80 -23.06
CA ILE A 78 3.18 30.35 -21.78
C ILE A 78 4.33 30.96 -20.96
N THR A 79 3.98 31.93 -20.10
CA THR A 79 4.88 32.49 -19.09
C THR A 79 4.76 31.74 -17.75
N GLN A 80 5.64 32.05 -16.80
CA GLN A 80 5.62 31.39 -15.48
C GLN A 80 4.44 31.84 -14.61
N GLU A 81 3.93 33.04 -14.85
CA GLU A 81 2.73 33.58 -14.19
C GLU A 81 1.48 32.78 -14.59
N ASP A 82 1.40 32.40 -15.87
CA ASP A 82 0.33 31.59 -16.45
C ASP A 82 0.41 30.09 -16.08
N PHE A 83 1.57 29.63 -15.61
CA PHE A 83 1.79 28.22 -15.29
C PHE A 83 1.00 27.78 -14.04
N GLY A 84 0.05 26.87 -14.21
CA GLY A 84 -0.67 26.27 -13.09
C GLY A 84 0.14 25.16 -12.43
N ILE A 85 0.24 25.19 -11.10
CA ILE A 85 0.80 24.09 -10.31
C ILE A 85 0.01 23.90 -9.02
N SER A 86 -0.27 22.65 -8.66
CA SER A 86 -0.89 22.29 -7.38
C SER A 86 -0.30 21.00 -6.85
N ILE A 87 -0.23 20.85 -5.53
CA ILE A 87 0.15 19.59 -4.89
C ILE A 87 -0.91 18.53 -5.21
N VAL A 88 -0.47 17.32 -5.54
CA VAL A 88 -1.33 16.14 -5.62
C VAL A 88 -1.01 15.28 -4.42
N SER A 89 -1.99 15.07 -3.55
CA SER A 89 -1.83 14.15 -2.42
C SER A 89 -1.69 12.71 -2.91
N GLY A 90 -0.69 12.00 -2.39
CA GLY A 90 -0.57 10.56 -2.58
C GLY A 90 0.82 10.00 -2.31
N GLY A 91 0.84 8.90 -1.54
CA GLY A 91 2.04 8.13 -1.21
C GLY A 91 2.86 8.70 -0.05
N LEU A 92 3.54 7.83 0.69
CA LEU A 92 4.49 8.18 1.76
C LEU A 92 5.95 8.24 1.26
N SER A 93 6.16 8.13 -0.06
CA SER A 93 7.50 8.00 -0.68
C SER A 93 7.87 9.17 -1.61
N ASN A 94 6.90 9.81 -2.28
CA ASN A 94 7.14 10.69 -3.45
C ASN A 94 6.42 12.04 -3.33
N LEU A 95 6.98 13.08 -3.99
CA LEU A 95 6.34 14.40 -4.12
C LEU A 95 5.68 14.52 -5.50
N LEU A 96 4.37 14.79 -5.52
CA LEU A 96 3.56 14.81 -6.74
C LEU A 96 2.92 16.19 -6.94
N TYR A 97 3.01 16.71 -8.17
CA TYR A 97 2.44 17.99 -8.54
C TYR A 97 1.66 17.88 -9.85
N LYS A 98 0.46 18.45 -9.90
CA LYS A 98 -0.26 18.63 -11.16
C LYS A 98 0.19 19.94 -11.78
N CYS A 99 0.73 19.88 -12.99
CA CYS A 99 1.09 21.04 -13.78
C CYS A 99 0.08 21.23 -14.90
N SER A 100 -0.41 22.45 -15.14
CA SER A 100 -1.45 22.72 -16.16
C SER A 100 -1.23 24.01 -16.93
N LEU A 101 -1.63 23.98 -18.21
CA LEU A 101 -1.86 25.20 -18.98
C LEU A 101 -3.01 26.01 -18.36
N PRO A 102 -3.06 27.34 -18.56
CA PRO A 102 -4.23 28.13 -18.21
C PRO A 102 -5.50 27.64 -18.92
N ASN A 103 -6.65 27.74 -18.27
CA ASN A 103 -7.95 27.32 -18.83
C ASN A 103 -8.28 27.96 -20.20
N HIS A 104 -7.76 29.15 -20.46
CA HIS A 104 -7.99 29.91 -21.70
C HIS A 104 -7.03 29.53 -22.83
N VAL A 105 -5.93 28.82 -22.53
CA VAL A 105 -4.96 28.34 -23.52
C VAL A 105 -5.34 26.91 -23.92
N LYS A 106 -5.48 26.68 -25.23
CA LYS A 106 -5.73 25.34 -25.78
C LYS A 106 -4.43 24.73 -26.33
N PRO A 107 -4.27 23.40 -26.25
CA PRO A 107 -3.20 22.71 -26.97
C PRO A 107 -3.23 23.06 -28.46
N ILE A 108 -2.03 23.23 -29.03
CA ILE A 108 -1.77 23.53 -30.43
C ILE A 108 -1.68 22.24 -31.25
N GLY A 109 -1.14 21.17 -30.67
CA GLY A 109 -1.01 19.84 -31.27
C GLY A 109 -1.47 18.74 -30.31
N ALA A 110 -0.71 17.65 -30.27
CA ALA A 110 -1.01 16.48 -29.44
C ALA A 110 -0.50 16.62 -27.99
N GLU A 111 0.05 17.77 -27.60
CA GLU A 111 0.50 17.98 -26.23
C GLU A 111 -0.67 17.97 -25.23
N PRO A 112 -0.47 17.47 -24.01
CA PRO A 112 -1.51 17.47 -22.99
C PRO A 112 -1.73 18.88 -22.44
N SER A 113 -2.95 19.19 -22.01
CA SER A 113 -3.25 20.44 -21.29
C SER A 113 -2.81 20.42 -19.82
N CYS A 114 -2.59 19.23 -19.25
CA CYS A 114 -2.04 19.04 -17.91
C CYS A 114 -1.24 17.74 -17.82
N VAL A 115 -0.27 17.72 -16.92
CA VAL A 115 0.64 16.59 -16.66
C VAL A 115 0.84 16.42 -15.16
N LEU A 116 1.24 15.22 -14.76
CA LEU A 116 1.68 14.93 -13.41
C LEU A 116 3.21 14.98 -13.37
N LEU A 117 3.75 15.87 -12.54
CA LEU A 117 5.17 15.94 -12.21
C LEU A 117 5.42 15.10 -10.97
N ARG A 118 6.29 14.11 -11.10
CA ARG A 118 6.79 13.30 -9.99
C ARG A 118 8.26 13.58 -9.75
N ILE A 119 8.59 13.96 -8.52
CA ILE A 119 9.97 14.17 -8.08
C ILE A 119 10.38 12.98 -7.21
N TYR A 120 11.51 12.35 -7.53
CA TYR A 120 12.02 11.20 -6.80
C TYR A 120 12.35 11.56 -5.35
N GLY A 121 11.88 10.74 -4.40
CA GLY A 121 12.22 10.85 -2.98
C GLY A 121 13.68 10.47 -2.66
N ALA A 122 14.10 10.70 -1.41
CA ALA A 122 15.48 10.47 -0.96
C ALA A 122 15.93 9.00 -0.93
N ILE A 123 15.01 8.04 -1.14
CA ILE A 123 15.26 6.60 -0.96
C ILE A 123 15.81 5.96 -2.23
N LEU A 124 15.42 6.44 -3.42
CA LEU A 124 15.74 5.86 -4.73
C LEU A 124 16.98 6.51 -5.37
N GLN A 125 18.05 6.71 -4.61
CA GLN A 125 19.24 7.45 -5.08
C GLN A 125 20.33 6.59 -5.74
N GLY A 126 20.05 5.32 -6.03
CA GLY A 126 20.97 4.47 -6.80
C GLY A 126 20.81 4.67 -8.31
N VAL A 127 21.90 4.92 -9.05
CA VAL A 127 21.88 5.06 -10.52
C VAL A 127 21.18 3.87 -11.20
N ASP A 128 21.46 2.66 -10.74
CA ASP A 128 20.85 1.43 -11.28
C ASP A 128 19.34 1.35 -11.00
N SER A 129 18.89 1.93 -9.89
CA SER A 129 17.47 2.01 -9.51
C SER A 129 16.71 2.93 -10.47
N VAL A 130 17.25 4.13 -10.72
CA VAL A 130 16.63 5.11 -11.63
C VAL A 130 16.54 4.58 -13.06
N VAL A 131 17.58 3.89 -13.53
CA VAL A 131 17.57 3.27 -14.87
C VAL A 131 16.52 2.16 -14.95
N SER A 132 16.47 1.26 -13.96
CA SER A 132 15.52 0.16 -13.95
C SER A 132 14.07 0.66 -13.87
N GLU A 133 13.80 1.64 -13.02
CA GLU A 133 12.49 2.29 -12.90
C GLU A 133 12.08 3.00 -14.21
N SER A 134 13.01 3.74 -14.84
CA SER A 134 12.77 4.42 -16.11
C SER A 134 12.39 3.43 -17.23
N VAL A 135 13.11 2.32 -17.33
CA VAL A 135 12.82 1.26 -18.30
C VAL A 135 11.46 0.62 -18.01
N MET A 136 11.17 0.35 -16.74
CA MET A 136 9.90 -0.24 -16.31
C MET A 136 8.71 0.66 -16.66
N PHE A 137 8.81 1.94 -16.29
CA PHE A 137 7.75 2.91 -16.53
C PHE A 137 7.50 3.09 -18.03
N ALA A 138 8.56 3.20 -18.84
CA ALA A 138 8.42 3.30 -20.29
C ALA A 138 7.72 2.07 -20.89
N ILE A 139 8.07 0.86 -20.46
CA ILE A 139 7.40 -0.36 -20.96
C ILE A 139 5.93 -0.41 -20.55
N LEU A 140 5.59 0.04 -19.34
CA LEU A 140 4.21 0.07 -18.84
C LEU A 140 3.36 1.08 -19.60
N ALA A 141 3.92 2.27 -19.88
CA ALA A 141 3.29 3.29 -20.70
C ALA A 141 3.03 2.78 -22.13
N GLU A 142 4.02 2.17 -22.78
CA GLU A 142 3.88 1.63 -24.16
C GLU A 142 2.94 0.43 -24.27
N ARG A 143 2.54 -0.18 -23.15
CA ARG A 143 1.59 -1.30 -23.09
C ARG A 143 0.19 -0.87 -22.62
N ASP A 144 -0.06 0.43 -22.46
CA ASP A 144 -1.30 0.98 -21.89
C ASP A 144 -1.63 0.40 -20.49
N LEU A 145 -0.60 -0.01 -19.73
CA LEU A 145 -0.73 -0.57 -18.38
C LEU A 145 -0.39 0.45 -17.28
N GLY A 146 -0.02 1.67 -17.66
CA GLY A 146 0.23 2.78 -16.77
C GLY A 146 0.07 4.12 -17.50
N PRO A 147 0.28 5.25 -16.80
CA PRO A 147 0.17 6.57 -17.40
C PRO A 147 1.20 6.78 -18.53
N HIS A 148 0.85 7.55 -19.56
CA HIS A 148 1.82 7.90 -20.60
C HIS A 148 3.02 8.66 -20.03
N LEU A 149 4.21 8.42 -20.60
CA LEU A 149 5.44 9.09 -20.22
C LEU A 149 5.72 10.27 -21.16
N TYR A 150 5.86 11.48 -20.60
CA TYR A 150 6.17 12.69 -21.38
C TYR A 150 7.62 13.17 -21.26
N GLY A 151 8.32 12.80 -20.18
CA GLY A 151 9.73 13.17 -20.03
C GLY A 151 10.36 12.56 -18.79
N ILE A 152 11.66 12.29 -18.85
CA ILE A 152 12.48 11.82 -17.73
C ILE A 152 13.68 12.76 -17.57
N PHE A 153 14.00 13.10 -16.33
CA PHE A 153 15.16 13.89 -15.94
C PHE A 153 15.73 13.38 -14.61
N PRO A 154 16.96 13.78 -14.22
CA PRO A 154 17.62 13.23 -13.03
C PRO A 154 16.80 13.32 -11.75
N GLU A 155 16.00 14.38 -11.60
CA GLU A 155 15.21 14.61 -10.39
C GLU A 155 13.79 14.01 -10.43
N GLY A 156 13.33 13.51 -11.58
CA GLY A 156 11.95 13.07 -11.71
C GLY A 156 11.48 12.76 -13.12
N ARG A 157 10.17 12.76 -13.30
CA ARG A 157 9.52 12.54 -14.59
C ARG A 157 8.22 13.33 -14.73
N LEU A 158 7.81 13.52 -15.98
CA LEU A 158 6.49 14.02 -16.36
C LEU A 158 5.69 12.85 -16.92
N GLU A 159 4.54 12.58 -16.30
CA GLU A 159 3.63 11.50 -16.66
C GLU A 159 2.22 12.05 -16.95
N GLU A 160 1.38 11.23 -17.56
CA GLU A 160 -0.02 11.55 -17.79
C GLU A 160 -0.76 11.78 -16.48
N TYR A 161 -1.46 12.90 -16.39
CA TYR A 161 -2.42 13.13 -15.33
C TYR A 161 -3.75 12.47 -15.69
N LEU A 162 -4.03 11.34 -15.05
CA LEU A 162 -5.28 10.59 -15.23
C LEU A 162 -6.40 11.18 -14.35
N PRO A 163 -7.50 11.69 -14.92
CA PRO A 163 -8.69 12.09 -14.15
C PRO A 163 -9.26 10.87 -13.42
N SER A 164 -9.07 10.85 -12.11
CA SER A 164 -9.33 9.67 -11.30
C SER A 164 -9.42 10.01 -9.82
N LYS A 165 -9.89 9.05 -9.03
CA LYS A 165 -9.83 9.06 -7.58
C LYS A 165 -9.02 7.87 -7.10
N ARG A 166 -8.19 8.04 -6.07
CA ARG A 166 -7.60 6.91 -5.36
C ARG A 166 -8.72 6.16 -4.62
N LEU A 167 -8.56 4.85 -4.45
CA LEU A 167 -9.44 4.11 -3.57
C LEU A 167 -9.19 4.49 -2.10
N CYS A 168 -10.22 4.31 -1.28
CA CYS A 168 -10.12 4.28 0.18
C CYS A 168 -10.01 2.82 0.66
N THR A 169 -9.43 2.61 1.84
CA THR A 169 -9.20 1.27 2.42
C THR A 169 -10.48 0.45 2.53
N GLU A 170 -11.61 1.06 2.89
CA GLU A 170 -12.90 0.38 2.99
C GLU A 170 -13.38 -0.17 1.64
N GLN A 171 -12.99 0.47 0.55
CA GLN A 171 -13.40 0.07 -0.78
C GLN A 171 -12.72 -1.21 -1.25
N LEU A 172 -11.57 -1.57 -0.67
CA LEU A 172 -10.85 -2.81 -1.00
C LEU A 172 -11.70 -4.06 -0.70
N GLN A 173 -12.59 -3.97 0.30
CA GLN A 173 -13.46 -5.07 0.71
C GLN A 173 -14.67 -5.29 -0.20
N HIS A 174 -14.99 -4.33 -1.08
CA HIS A 174 -16.15 -4.46 -1.97
C HIS A 174 -15.89 -5.56 -3.00
N PRO A 175 -16.79 -6.56 -3.16
CA PRO A 175 -16.54 -7.73 -4.00
C PRO A 175 -16.17 -7.40 -5.45
N ASP A 176 -16.83 -6.42 -6.07
CA ASP A 176 -16.56 -6.03 -7.46
C ASP A 176 -15.20 -5.32 -7.62
N ILE A 177 -14.82 -4.49 -6.65
CA ILE A 177 -13.52 -3.82 -6.62
C ILE A 177 -12.42 -4.86 -6.38
N SER A 178 -12.61 -5.74 -5.39
CA SER A 178 -11.68 -6.82 -5.06
C SER A 178 -11.47 -7.77 -6.25
N ALA A 179 -12.54 -8.15 -6.96
CA ALA A 179 -12.47 -8.94 -8.17
C ALA A 179 -11.67 -8.24 -9.28
N GLU A 180 -11.94 -6.95 -9.50
CA GLU A 180 -11.22 -6.19 -10.52
C GLU A 180 -9.74 -6.01 -10.16
N ILE A 181 -9.40 -5.75 -8.89
CA ILE A 181 -8.00 -5.72 -8.43
C ILE A 181 -7.33 -7.06 -8.69
N ALA A 182 -7.99 -8.18 -8.37
CA ALA A 182 -7.47 -9.52 -8.63
C ALA A 182 -7.13 -9.73 -10.13
N ASN A 183 -8.01 -9.27 -11.02
CA ASN A 183 -7.79 -9.32 -12.47
C ASN A 183 -6.60 -8.44 -12.90
N LYS A 184 -6.47 -7.22 -12.35
CA LYS A 184 -5.34 -6.33 -12.64
C LYS A 184 -4.01 -6.92 -12.16
N ILE A 185 -3.96 -7.50 -10.96
CA ILE A 185 -2.78 -8.20 -10.45
C ILE A 185 -2.44 -9.41 -11.33
N ALA A 186 -3.44 -10.20 -11.77
CA ALA A 186 -3.21 -11.33 -12.67
C ALA A 186 -2.58 -10.91 -14.01
N ARG A 187 -3.07 -9.82 -14.62
CA ARG A 187 -2.46 -9.24 -15.83
C ARG A 187 -1.02 -8.78 -15.58
N PHE A 188 -0.78 -8.11 -14.45
CA PHE A 188 0.54 -7.62 -14.07
C PHE A 188 1.54 -8.78 -13.88
N HIS A 189 1.14 -9.83 -13.18
CA HIS A 189 1.94 -11.04 -12.95
C HIS A 189 2.32 -11.79 -14.24
N ARG A 190 1.51 -11.68 -15.30
CA ARG A 190 1.80 -12.30 -16.61
C ARG A 190 2.79 -11.49 -17.47
N MET A 191 3.20 -10.32 -17.02
CA MET A 191 4.12 -9.47 -17.77
C MET A 191 5.52 -10.09 -17.88
N VAL A 192 6.05 -10.12 -19.11
CA VAL A 192 7.45 -10.41 -19.36
C VAL A 192 8.22 -9.08 -19.40
N MET A 193 9.07 -8.87 -18.40
CA MET A 193 9.87 -7.66 -18.22
C MET A 193 11.36 -7.97 -18.35
N PRO A 194 12.19 -7.05 -18.87
CA PRO A 194 13.61 -7.28 -19.15
C PRO A 194 14.51 -7.16 -17.89
N PHE A 195 14.05 -7.63 -16.73
CA PHE A 195 14.79 -7.57 -15.45
C PHE A 195 15.33 -8.94 -15.02
N ASN A 196 15.98 -9.03 -13.86
CA ASN A 196 16.37 -10.31 -13.27
C ASN A 196 15.11 -11.08 -12.83
N LYS A 197 15.03 -12.39 -13.12
CA LYS A 197 13.87 -13.26 -12.84
C LYS A 197 14.03 -14.04 -11.54
N GLU A 198 15.20 -13.99 -10.91
CA GLU A 198 15.43 -14.59 -9.60
C GLU A 198 14.72 -13.75 -8.51
N PRO A 199 13.97 -14.37 -7.58
CA PRO A 199 13.18 -13.68 -6.56
C PRO A 199 14.05 -13.19 -5.38
N LYS A 200 15.11 -12.45 -5.71
CA LYS A 200 16.11 -11.94 -4.78
C LYS A 200 15.65 -10.69 -4.04
N TRP A 201 14.78 -9.91 -4.68
CA TRP A 201 14.37 -8.58 -4.22
C TRP A 201 13.90 -8.55 -2.77
N LEU A 202 13.02 -9.48 -2.38
CA LEU A 202 12.39 -9.48 -1.06
C LEU A 202 13.42 -9.62 0.07
N PHE A 203 14.21 -10.70 0.04
CA PHE A 203 15.13 -11.01 1.11
C PHE A 203 16.40 -10.15 1.08
N GLU A 204 16.97 -9.86 -0.10
CA GLU A 204 18.13 -8.97 -0.20
C GLU A 204 17.78 -7.53 0.25
N THR A 205 16.55 -7.07 0.01
CA THR A 205 16.09 -5.77 0.51
C THR A 205 15.90 -5.77 2.02
N MET A 206 15.28 -6.81 2.60
CA MET A 206 15.17 -6.92 4.06
C MET A 206 16.55 -7.01 4.74
N GLU A 207 17.50 -7.75 4.16
CA GLU A 207 18.88 -7.82 4.66
C GLU A 207 19.58 -6.46 4.62
N ARG A 208 19.46 -5.73 3.50
CA ARG A 208 19.99 -4.36 3.37
C ARG A 208 19.34 -3.41 4.37
N TYR A 209 18.04 -3.52 4.60
CA TYR A 209 17.35 -2.72 5.61
C TYR A 209 17.84 -3.06 7.02
N MET A 210 18.02 -4.34 7.34
CA MET A 210 18.60 -4.77 8.61
C MET A 210 20.02 -4.21 8.84
N GLU A 211 20.85 -4.20 7.80
CA GLU A 211 22.19 -3.59 7.87
C GLU A 211 22.11 -2.08 8.15
N GLN A 212 21.22 -1.35 7.46
CA GLN A 212 21.01 0.08 7.73
C GLN A 212 20.50 0.33 9.16
N ILE A 213 19.53 -0.46 9.62
CA ILE A 213 18.97 -0.39 10.97
C ILE A 213 20.04 -0.66 12.04
N SER A 214 20.98 -1.58 11.78
CA SER A 214 22.07 -1.85 12.72
C SER A 214 23.01 -0.65 12.95
N ASN A 215 23.05 0.28 11.99
CA ASN A 215 23.88 1.48 12.01
C ASN A 215 23.07 2.76 12.29
N ILE A 216 21.76 2.64 12.51
CA ILE A 216 20.88 3.80 12.68
C ILE A 216 20.99 4.36 14.10
N ALA A 217 21.00 5.68 14.20
CA ALA A 217 20.94 6.38 15.48
C ALA A 217 19.82 7.42 15.45
N PHE A 218 18.98 7.37 16.48
CA PHE A 218 17.90 8.32 16.70
C PHE A 218 18.33 9.35 17.75
N VAL A 219 17.89 10.60 17.55
CA VAL A 219 18.19 11.72 18.46
C VAL A 219 17.01 12.04 19.38
N ARG A 220 15.77 11.88 18.90
CA ARG A 220 14.55 12.12 19.68
C ARG A 220 14.33 11.03 20.72
N GLU A 221 14.04 11.41 21.96
CA GLU A 221 13.83 10.45 23.06
C GLU A 221 12.68 9.47 22.79
N ALA A 222 11.56 9.96 22.26
CA ALA A 222 10.42 9.13 21.86
C ALA A 222 10.83 8.04 20.85
N HIS A 223 11.55 8.40 19.79
CA HIS A 223 12.09 7.46 18.81
C HIS A 223 13.06 6.46 19.45
N ILE A 224 13.95 6.90 20.36
CA ILE A 224 14.88 6.01 21.06
C ILE A 224 14.10 4.96 21.89
N LYS A 225 13.04 5.36 22.59
CA LYS A 225 12.20 4.44 23.39
C LYS A 225 11.48 3.44 22.50
N LYS A 226 10.81 3.90 21.43
CA LYS A 226 10.12 3.05 20.45
C LYS A 226 11.11 2.09 19.75
N PHE A 227 12.29 2.57 19.36
CA PHE A 227 13.34 1.75 18.73
C PHE A 227 13.88 0.66 19.66
N LYS A 228 14.17 1.00 20.93
CA LYS A 228 14.58 0.01 21.93
C LYS A 228 13.54 -1.09 22.14
N LYS A 229 12.24 -0.78 22.03
CA LYS A 229 11.17 -1.78 22.10
C LYS A 229 11.23 -2.73 20.89
N LEU A 230 11.34 -2.18 19.68
CA LEU A 230 11.47 -2.95 18.44
C LEU A 230 12.69 -3.89 18.44
N MET A 231 13.83 -3.44 18.95
CA MET A 231 15.05 -4.27 19.01
C MET A 231 14.94 -5.46 19.97
N LYS A 232 13.96 -5.49 20.89
CA LYS A 232 13.72 -6.66 21.76
C LYS A 232 13.17 -7.87 21.00
N TYR A 233 12.68 -7.70 19.78
CA TYR A 233 12.12 -8.80 18.98
C TYR A 233 13.16 -9.73 18.35
N ASP A 234 14.46 -9.43 18.48
CA ASP A 234 15.54 -10.18 17.80
C ASP A 234 15.25 -10.34 16.30
N LEU A 235 15.13 -9.20 15.61
CA LEU A 235 14.81 -9.13 14.18
C LEU A 235 15.74 -10.00 13.31
N PRO A 236 17.07 -10.14 13.58
CA PRO A 236 17.90 -11.08 12.82
C PRO A 236 17.44 -12.54 12.93
N ALA A 237 17.15 -13.03 14.15
CA ALA A 237 16.65 -14.39 14.35
C ALA A 237 15.27 -14.57 13.70
N GLU A 238 14.40 -13.56 13.81
CA GLU A 238 13.08 -13.60 13.20
C GLU A 238 13.09 -13.58 11.67
N LEU A 239 14.01 -12.83 11.05
CA LEU A 239 14.20 -12.86 9.60
C LEU A 239 14.66 -14.26 9.12
N ALA A 240 15.53 -14.93 9.89
CA ALA A 240 15.94 -16.30 9.60
C ALA A 240 14.77 -17.30 9.72
N ASN A 241 13.94 -17.15 10.76
CA ASN A 241 12.73 -17.95 10.95
C ASN A 241 11.74 -17.76 9.79
N LEU A 242 11.48 -16.51 9.40
CA LEU A 242 10.62 -16.16 8.27
C LEU A 242 11.16 -16.78 6.96
N ARG A 243 12.47 -16.68 6.70
CA ARG A 243 13.09 -17.30 5.52
C ARG A 243 12.89 -18.81 5.49
N ALA A 244 13.09 -19.49 6.63
CA ALA A 244 12.92 -20.93 6.72
C ALA A 244 11.46 -21.37 6.50
N LEU A 245 10.49 -20.57 6.94
CA LEU A 245 9.06 -20.78 6.70
C LEU A 245 8.70 -20.62 5.21
N LEU A 246 9.14 -19.52 4.60
CA LEU A 246 8.82 -19.22 3.19
C LEU A 246 9.53 -20.17 2.22
N ALA A 247 10.72 -20.67 2.56
CA ALA A 247 11.39 -21.72 1.78
C ALA A 247 10.57 -23.03 1.70
N LYS A 248 9.68 -23.28 2.67
CA LYS A 248 8.75 -24.43 2.70
C LYS A 248 7.37 -24.09 2.12
N THR A 249 7.21 -22.91 1.54
CA THR A 249 5.94 -22.40 1.03
C THR A 249 6.12 -22.08 -0.45
N PRO A 250 5.85 -23.04 -1.35
CA PRO A 250 6.00 -22.81 -2.78
C PRO A 250 5.18 -21.61 -3.23
N SER A 251 5.80 -20.72 -4.00
CA SER A 251 5.13 -19.59 -4.61
C SER A 251 5.77 -19.30 -5.96
N PRO A 252 5.01 -19.28 -7.07
CA PRO A 252 5.51 -18.90 -8.38
C PRO A 252 6.21 -17.55 -8.36
N VAL A 253 7.34 -17.46 -9.06
CA VAL A 253 8.04 -16.20 -9.29
C VAL A 253 7.44 -15.52 -10.51
N VAL A 254 6.91 -14.33 -10.32
CA VAL A 254 6.21 -13.53 -11.33
C VAL A 254 6.65 -12.07 -11.21
N PHE A 255 6.28 -11.23 -12.19
CA PHE A 255 6.53 -9.79 -12.06
C PHE A 255 5.49 -9.19 -11.12
N CYS A 256 5.88 -8.86 -9.89
CA CYS A 256 5.02 -8.36 -8.82
C CYS A 256 5.08 -6.83 -8.74
N HIS A 257 3.98 -6.22 -8.32
CA HIS A 257 3.92 -4.79 -8.03
C HIS A 257 4.64 -4.45 -6.72
N ASN A 258 4.53 -5.35 -5.73
CA ASN A 258 5.03 -5.31 -4.35
C ASN A 258 4.40 -4.25 -3.43
N ASP A 259 3.47 -3.42 -3.93
CA ASP A 259 2.83 -2.35 -3.14
C ASP A 259 1.41 -2.00 -3.63
N VAL A 260 0.55 -3.01 -3.76
CA VAL A 260 -0.86 -2.83 -4.18
C VAL A 260 -1.73 -2.36 -3.01
N GLN A 261 -1.47 -1.15 -2.52
CA GLN A 261 -2.32 -0.44 -1.56
C GLN A 261 -3.40 0.41 -2.26
N GLU A 262 -4.44 0.84 -1.54
CA GLU A 262 -5.52 1.69 -2.06
C GLU A 262 -5.02 2.99 -2.70
N GLY A 263 -3.94 3.56 -2.16
CA GLY A 263 -3.31 4.76 -2.71
C GLY A 263 -2.76 4.55 -4.12
N ASN A 264 -2.39 3.32 -4.49
CA ASN A 264 -1.80 2.97 -5.78
C ASN A 264 -2.82 2.37 -6.77
N ILE A 265 -4.12 2.46 -6.43
CA ILE A 265 -5.21 2.00 -7.27
C ILE A 265 -6.10 3.20 -7.62
N LEU A 266 -6.08 3.58 -8.89
CA LEU A 266 -6.91 4.66 -9.42
C LEU A 266 -8.24 4.12 -9.93
N LEU A 267 -9.34 4.66 -9.44
CA LEU A 267 -10.65 4.58 -10.06
C LEU A 267 -10.77 5.67 -11.13
N LEU A 268 -10.78 5.27 -12.39
CA LEU A 268 -10.77 6.17 -13.55
C LEU A 268 -12.15 6.79 -13.79
N ASP A 269 -12.19 8.10 -14.02
CA ASP A 269 -13.42 8.81 -14.35
C ASP A 269 -13.92 8.44 -15.76
N GLY A 270 -15.25 8.51 -15.96
CA GLY A 270 -15.87 8.36 -17.29
C GLY A 270 -15.90 6.93 -17.85
N ARG A 271 -15.44 5.93 -17.08
CA ARG A 271 -15.61 4.51 -17.41
C ARG A 271 -17.02 4.03 -17.05
N ASP A 272 -17.58 3.13 -17.84
CA ASP A 272 -18.87 2.49 -17.55
C ASP A 272 -18.78 1.76 -16.19
N GLN A 273 -19.77 1.98 -15.32
CA GLN A 273 -19.84 1.34 -14.00
C GLN A 273 -19.91 -0.19 -14.09
N ASN A 274 -20.41 -0.73 -15.21
CA ASN A 274 -20.48 -2.18 -15.45
C ASN A 274 -19.22 -2.75 -16.11
N SER A 275 -18.20 -1.92 -16.40
CA SER A 275 -16.93 -2.37 -16.97
C SER A 275 -16.01 -2.96 -15.88
N SER A 276 -15.29 -4.03 -16.23
CA SER A 276 -14.18 -4.58 -15.44
C SER A 276 -12.82 -3.91 -15.75
N ASP A 277 -12.87 -2.72 -16.37
CA ASP A 277 -11.71 -1.90 -16.76
C ASP A 277 -11.86 -0.44 -16.29
N ARG A 278 -12.19 -0.27 -15.01
CA ARG A 278 -12.34 1.00 -14.30
C ARG A 278 -11.12 1.33 -13.43
N LEU A 279 -10.36 0.33 -13.02
CA LEU A 279 -9.20 0.47 -12.15
C LEU A 279 -7.90 0.48 -12.95
N MET A 280 -6.93 1.26 -12.47
CA MET A 280 -5.55 1.25 -12.95
C MET A 280 -4.59 1.18 -11.76
N LEU A 281 -3.64 0.24 -11.83
CA LEU A 281 -2.51 0.19 -10.90
C LEU A 281 -1.47 1.23 -11.31
N ILE A 282 -0.87 1.90 -10.35
CA ILE A 282 0.17 2.92 -10.56
C ILE A 282 1.25 2.79 -9.49
N ASP A 283 2.33 3.57 -9.64
CA ASP A 283 3.42 3.65 -8.66
C ASP A 283 4.22 2.36 -8.48
N PHE A 284 4.94 1.99 -9.54
CA PHE A 284 5.68 0.74 -9.67
C PHE A 284 7.08 0.78 -9.04
N GLU A 285 7.31 1.66 -8.07
CA GLU A 285 8.66 1.93 -7.51
C GLU A 285 9.29 0.71 -6.83
N TYR A 286 8.46 -0.17 -6.26
CA TYR A 286 8.89 -1.41 -5.62
C TYR A 286 8.79 -2.64 -6.54
N SER A 287 8.29 -2.49 -7.77
CA SER A 287 8.00 -3.63 -8.64
C SER A 287 9.26 -4.40 -9.04
N SER A 288 9.16 -5.72 -9.04
CA SER A 288 10.27 -6.62 -9.35
C SER A 288 9.78 -8.04 -9.61
N TYR A 289 10.64 -8.91 -10.15
CA TYR A 289 10.32 -10.34 -10.07
C TYR A 289 10.41 -10.80 -8.61
N ASN A 290 9.28 -11.29 -8.10
CA ASN A 290 9.12 -11.72 -6.73
C ASN A 290 8.11 -12.88 -6.64
N TYR A 291 7.93 -13.42 -5.45
CA TYR A 291 6.93 -14.45 -5.19
C TYR A 291 5.51 -13.86 -5.29
N ARG A 292 4.61 -14.47 -6.08
CA ARG A 292 3.21 -13.99 -6.20
C ARG A 292 2.50 -13.91 -4.85
N GLY A 293 2.88 -14.81 -3.92
CA GLY A 293 2.34 -14.85 -2.56
C GLY A 293 2.61 -13.55 -1.81
N PHE A 294 3.72 -12.86 -2.09
CA PHE A 294 4.02 -11.56 -1.50
C PHE A 294 3.02 -10.49 -1.95
N ASP A 295 2.70 -10.40 -3.24
CA ASP A 295 1.72 -9.43 -3.74
C ASP A 295 0.34 -9.66 -3.13
N PHE A 296 -0.11 -10.92 -3.04
CA PHE A 296 -1.39 -11.26 -2.40
C PHE A 296 -1.38 -10.94 -0.91
N GLY A 297 -0.37 -11.44 -0.20
CA GLY A 297 -0.25 -11.24 1.24
C GLY A 297 -0.14 -9.76 1.60
N ASN A 298 0.63 -9.01 0.82
CA ASN A 298 0.76 -7.56 0.98
C ASN A 298 -0.56 -6.85 0.74
N HIS A 299 -1.22 -7.09 -0.40
CA HIS A 299 -2.51 -6.48 -0.70
C HIS A 299 -3.55 -6.76 0.40
N PHE A 300 -3.59 -7.98 0.95
CA PHE A 300 -4.47 -8.32 2.06
C PHE A 300 -4.11 -7.62 3.37
N CYS A 301 -2.82 -7.38 3.64
CA CYS A 301 -2.40 -6.55 4.78
C CYS A 301 -2.91 -5.11 4.63
N GLU A 302 -2.96 -4.57 3.42
CA GLU A 302 -3.41 -3.18 3.19
C GLU A 302 -4.90 -2.96 3.46
N TRP A 303 -5.72 -4.02 3.57
CA TRP A 303 -7.12 -3.89 4.02
C TRP A 303 -7.24 -3.44 5.48
N VAL A 304 -6.16 -3.57 6.25
CA VAL A 304 -6.10 -3.22 7.67
C VAL A 304 -5.72 -1.75 7.87
N TYR A 305 -4.92 -1.16 6.98
CA TYR A 305 -4.27 0.12 7.19
C TYR A 305 -4.95 1.22 6.36
N ASP A 306 -5.48 2.23 7.05
CA ASP A 306 -6.03 3.44 6.44
C ASP A 306 -5.03 4.60 6.61
N TYR A 307 -4.44 5.04 5.50
CA TYR A 307 -3.47 6.14 5.45
C TYR A 307 -4.11 7.52 5.23
N THR A 308 -5.44 7.60 5.17
CA THR A 308 -6.18 8.86 5.01
C THR A 308 -6.53 9.52 6.34
N TYR A 309 -6.20 8.88 7.46
CA TYR A 309 -6.46 9.43 8.79
C TYR A 309 -5.72 10.75 9.01
N ASP A 310 -6.49 11.78 9.37
CA ASP A 310 -6.06 13.18 9.43
C ASP A 310 -5.41 13.60 10.74
N LYS A 311 -5.23 12.67 11.69
CA LYS A 311 -4.60 12.92 12.99
C LYS A 311 -3.41 11.98 13.20
N TRP A 312 -2.43 12.41 13.98
CA TRP A 312 -1.31 11.56 14.42
C TRP A 312 -1.83 10.18 14.89
N PRO A 313 -1.20 9.06 14.47
CA PRO A 313 0.04 8.93 13.69
C PRO A 313 -0.12 9.02 12.15
N PHE A 314 -1.22 9.60 11.68
CA PHE A 314 -1.61 9.75 10.27
C PHE A 314 -1.91 8.43 9.56
N TYR A 315 -2.26 7.41 10.34
CA TYR A 315 -2.92 6.21 9.85
C TYR A 315 -3.79 5.59 10.95
N LYS A 316 -4.73 4.73 10.55
CA LYS A 316 -5.45 3.81 11.43
C LYS A 316 -5.21 2.38 11.02
N ALA A 317 -5.20 1.48 12.00
CA ALA A 317 -5.13 0.04 11.76
C ALA A 317 -6.35 -0.63 12.40
N ASN A 318 -7.12 -1.37 11.60
CA ASN A 318 -8.20 -2.22 12.10
C ASN A 318 -7.96 -3.66 11.67
N LEU A 319 -7.48 -4.50 12.58
CA LEU A 319 -7.14 -5.90 12.29
C LEU A 319 -8.37 -6.74 11.92
N ASP A 320 -9.57 -6.32 12.34
CA ASP A 320 -10.83 -7.00 11.98
C ASP A 320 -11.17 -6.85 10.49
N ASN A 321 -10.50 -5.91 9.79
CA ASN A 321 -10.67 -5.70 8.36
C ASN A 321 -9.80 -6.63 7.49
N TYR A 322 -8.89 -7.42 8.07
CA TYR A 322 -8.11 -8.38 7.28
C TYR A 322 -9.05 -9.35 6.56
N PRO A 323 -8.86 -9.64 5.26
CA PRO A 323 -9.82 -10.38 4.47
C PRO A 323 -10.10 -11.76 5.07
N THR A 324 -11.37 -12.04 5.28
CA THR A 324 -11.84 -13.36 5.69
C THR A 324 -11.50 -14.42 4.64
N ARG A 325 -11.54 -15.69 5.03
CA ARG A 325 -11.31 -16.81 4.11
C ARG A 325 -12.21 -16.74 2.87
N GLU A 326 -13.47 -16.34 3.02
CA GLU A 326 -14.40 -16.22 1.88
C GLU A 326 -14.00 -15.10 0.93
N GLN A 327 -13.55 -13.96 1.45
CA GLN A 327 -13.05 -12.85 0.65
C GLN A 327 -11.74 -13.21 -0.07
N GLN A 328 -10.84 -13.95 0.57
CA GLN A 328 -9.61 -14.43 -0.07
C GLN A 328 -9.92 -15.42 -1.20
N LEU A 329 -10.86 -16.35 -0.99
CA LEU A 329 -11.33 -17.26 -2.05
C LEU A 329 -11.96 -16.52 -3.23
N HIS A 330 -12.80 -15.51 -2.94
CA HIS A 330 -13.36 -14.64 -3.97
C HIS A 330 -12.26 -13.96 -4.79
N PHE A 331 -11.25 -13.41 -4.13
CA PHE A 331 -10.10 -12.79 -4.79
C PHE A 331 -9.36 -13.79 -5.69
N PHE A 332 -9.01 -14.98 -5.19
CA PHE A 332 -8.25 -15.97 -5.96
C PHE A 332 -9.03 -16.55 -7.14
N ARG A 333 -10.34 -16.74 -7.02
CA ARG A 333 -11.19 -17.17 -8.15
C ARG A 333 -11.11 -16.18 -9.30
N ASN A 334 -11.21 -14.89 -9.02
CA ASN A 334 -11.10 -13.84 -10.03
C ASN A 334 -9.69 -13.79 -10.63
N TYR A 335 -8.66 -13.82 -9.77
CA TYR A 335 -7.25 -13.87 -10.20
C TYR A 335 -6.97 -15.04 -11.17
N LEU A 336 -7.45 -16.25 -10.86
CA LEU A 336 -7.24 -17.43 -11.70
C LEU A 336 -8.07 -17.37 -12.99
N SER A 337 -9.28 -16.82 -12.94
CA SER A 337 -10.16 -16.71 -14.11
C SER A 337 -9.72 -15.67 -15.14
N GLU A 338 -8.87 -14.71 -14.75
CA GLU A 338 -8.45 -13.64 -15.65
C GLU A 338 -7.69 -14.20 -16.86
N GLY A 339 -8.26 -14.05 -18.05
CA GLY A 339 -7.66 -14.54 -19.30
C GLY A 339 -7.75 -16.06 -19.51
N GLU A 340 -8.66 -16.76 -18.81
CA GLU A 340 -9.06 -18.13 -19.13
C GLU A 340 -10.47 -18.17 -19.73
N ASP A 341 -10.67 -18.94 -20.81
CA ASP A 341 -11.98 -19.11 -21.46
C ASP A 341 -12.92 -20.04 -20.68
N THR A 342 -12.37 -20.89 -19.80
CA THR A 342 -13.12 -21.85 -18.98
C THR A 342 -12.64 -21.81 -17.54
N ILE A 343 -13.51 -21.45 -16.62
CA ILE A 343 -13.22 -21.44 -15.18
C ILE A 343 -13.06 -22.88 -14.70
N ARG A 344 -11.82 -23.31 -14.47
CA ARG A 344 -11.55 -24.56 -13.77
C ARG A 344 -11.36 -24.28 -12.29
N GLU A 345 -12.39 -24.55 -11.50
CA GLU A 345 -12.29 -24.40 -10.04
C GLU A 345 -11.55 -25.61 -9.46
N ASP A 346 -10.24 -25.46 -9.21
CA ASP A 346 -9.44 -26.43 -8.46
C ASP A 346 -9.40 -26.01 -6.99
N GLN A 347 -10.23 -26.67 -6.17
CA GLN A 347 -10.29 -26.38 -4.74
C GLN A 347 -8.93 -26.56 -4.04
N ALA A 348 -8.12 -27.53 -4.47
CA ALA A 348 -6.82 -27.77 -3.85
C ALA A 348 -5.83 -26.63 -4.16
N GLU A 349 -5.89 -26.06 -5.36
CA GLU A 349 -5.10 -24.87 -5.72
C GLU A 349 -5.52 -23.66 -4.89
N LEU A 350 -6.83 -23.43 -4.72
CA LEU A 350 -7.36 -22.33 -3.91
C LEU A 350 -6.92 -22.46 -2.44
N GLU A 351 -6.97 -23.66 -1.85
CA GLU A 351 -6.47 -23.88 -0.48
C GLU A 351 -4.96 -23.59 -0.37
N HIS A 352 -4.19 -24.02 -1.37
CA HIS A 352 -2.75 -23.74 -1.41
C HIS A 352 -2.48 -22.23 -1.48
N MET A 353 -3.22 -21.49 -2.32
CA MET A 353 -3.08 -20.04 -2.45
C MET A 353 -3.42 -19.29 -1.15
N ILE A 354 -4.39 -19.77 -0.36
CA ILE A 354 -4.67 -19.22 0.98
C ILE A 354 -3.44 -19.36 1.87
N VAL A 355 -2.86 -20.56 1.98
CA VAL A 355 -1.68 -20.79 2.84
C VAL A 355 -0.48 -19.98 2.34
N GLU A 356 -0.29 -19.94 1.02
CA GLU A 356 0.73 -19.16 0.34
C GLU A 356 0.63 -17.67 0.71
N ALA A 357 -0.50 -17.02 0.42
CA ALA A 357 -0.68 -15.59 0.66
C ALA A 357 -0.57 -15.22 2.15
N ASN A 358 -1.16 -16.00 3.06
CA ASN A 358 -1.12 -15.68 4.49
C ASN A 358 0.27 -15.88 5.12
N ARG A 359 1.08 -16.81 4.61
CA ARG A 359 2.48 -16.93 5.03
C ARG A 359 3.32 -15.77 4.49
N PHE A 360 3.10 -15.38 3.24
CA PHE A 360 3.80 -14.23 2.67
C PHE A 360 3.31 -12.87 3.20
N ALA A 361 2.10 -12.79 3.76
CA ALA A 361 1.64 -11.63 4.54
C ALA A 361 2.55 -11.35 5.76
N LEU A 362 3.15 -12.39 6.35
CA LEU A 362 4.18 -12.22 7.38
C LEU A 362 5.39 -11.47 6.83
N ALA A 363 5.82 -11.77 5.61
CA ALA A 363 6.91 -11.03 4.96
C ALA A 363 6.51 -9.59 4.64
N SER A 364 5.26 -9.33 4.25
CA SER A 364 4.77 -7.95 4.10
C SER A 364 4.89 -7.17 5.41
N HIS A 365 4.38 -7.70 6.52
CA HIS A 365 4.52 -7.06 7.82
C HIS A 365 5.98 -6.83 8.23
N PHE A 366 6.84 -7.82 8.03
CA PHE A 366 8.26 -7.71 8.36
C PHE A 366 8.97 -6.66 7.49
N PHE A 367 8.76 -6.71 6.17
CA PHE A 367 9.34 -5.80 5.19
C PHE A 367 8.99 -4.34 5.49
N TRP A 368 7.69 -4.04 5.63
CA TRP A 368 7.23 -2.67 5.87
C TRP A 368 7.53 -2.19 7.29
N GLY A 369 7.65 -3.11 8.26
CA GLY A 369 8.17 -2.81 9.59
C GLY A 369 9.61 -2.29 9.55
N LEU A 370 10.50 -2.99 8.83
CA LEU A 370 11.89 -2.56 8.64
C LEU A 370 11.98 -1.25 7.85
N TRP A 371 11.26 -1.16 6.73
CA TRP A 371 11.19 0.06 5.91
C TRP A 371 10.80 1.26 6.77
N SER A 372 9.80 1.11 7.64
CA SER A 372 9.29 2.20 8.45
C SER A 372 10.28 2.67 9.51
N ILE A 373 11.05 1.76 10.13
CA ILE A 373 12.16 2.15 11.03
C ILE A 373 13.17 3.06 10.31
N ILE A 374 13.52 2.72 9.07
CA ILE A 374 14.44 3.53 8.27
C ILE A 374 13.81 4.89 7.94
N GLN A 375 12.54 4.91 7.53
CA GLN A 375 11.83 6.14 7.22
C GLN A 375 11.74 7.10 8.40
N ALA A 376 11.58 6.60 9.62
CA ALA A 376 11.58 7.42 10.83
C ALA A 376 12.85 8.28 11.01
N ARG A 377 13.95 7.94 10.31
CA ARG A 377 15.21 8.68 10.34
C ARG A 377 15.44 9.57 9.13
N ILE A 378 14.98 9.16 7.95
CA ILE A 378 15.36 9.79 6.66
C ILE A 378 14.20 10.54 5.98
N SER A 379 12.95 10.18 6.29
CA SER A 379 11.79 10.78 5.64
C SER A 379 11.59 12.21 6.13
N LYS A 380 11.13 13.06 5.21
CA LYS A 380 10.66 14.42 5.50
C LYS A 380 9.14 14.49 5.60
N ILE A 381 8.44 13.38 5.33
CA ILE A 381 6.98 13.30 5.36
C ILE A 381 6.53 13.10 6.80
N GLU A 382 5.52 13.88 7.20
CA GLU A 382 4.92 13.78 8.52
C GLU A 382 4.04 12.53 8.61
N PHE A 383 4.58 11.51 9.27
CA PHE A 383 3.94 10.20 9.47
C PHE A 383 4.54 9.52 10.70
N GLY A 384 3.71 8.84 11.50
CA GLY A 384 4.15 8.11 12.69
C GLY A 384 4.84 6.80 12.36
N TYR A 385 6.01 6.87 11.71
CA TYR A 385 6.76 5.72 11.22
C TYR A 385 7.14 4.74 12.34
N MET A 386 7.58 5.23 13.51
CA MET A 386 7.93 4.33 14.62
C MET A 386 6.71 3.57 15.18
N ASP A 387 5.55 4.23 15.23
CA ASP A 387 4.28 3.60 15.64
C ASP A 387 3.83 2.57 14.60
N TYR A 388 3.93 2.94 13.31
CA TYR A 388 3.62 2.05 12.21
C TYR A 388 4.51 0.81 12.21
N ALA A 389 5.83 0.96 12.35
CA ALA A 389 6.75 -0.16 12.49
C ALA A 389 6.33 -1.11 13.62
N GLN A 390 6.01 -0.56 14.80
CA GLN A 390 5.54 -1.33 15.94
C GLN A 390 4.24 -2.09 15.63
N HIS A 391 3.24 -1.43 15.02
CA HIS A 391 1.99 -2.09 14.62
C HIS A 391 2.19 -3.17 13.54
N ARG A 392 3.10 -2.98 12.57
CA ARG A 392 3.44 -4.02 11.58
C ARG A 392 4.06 -5.24 12.28
N PHE A 393 5.02 -5.06 13.19
CA PHE A 393 5.62 -6.18 13.92
C PHE A 393 4.64 -6.87 14.87
N ASP A 394 3.77 -6.13 15.55
CA ASP A 394 2.73 -6.73 16.41
C ASP A 394 1.75 -7.58 15.56
N SER A 395 1.42 -7.12 14.36
CA SER A 395 0.60 -7.86 13.39
C SER A 395 1.31 -9.11 12.87
N TYR A 396 2.60 -9.01 12.55
CA TYR A 396 3.47 -10.15 12.22
C TYR A 396 3.40 -11.23 13.32
N PHE A 397 3.63 -10.88 14.59
CA PHE A 397 3.62 -11.88 15.66
C PHE A 397 2.23 -12.46 15.95
N LYS A 398 1.15 -11.68 15.75
CA LYS A 398 -0.22 -12.19 15.84
C LYS A 398 -0.52 -13.20 14.73
N GLN A 399 -0.22 -12.86 13.48
CA GLN A 399 -0.49 -13.72 12.33
C GLN A 399 0.45 -14.93 12.28
N LYS A 400 1.69 -14.80 12.76
CA LYS A 400 2.67 -15.90 12.88
C LYS A 400 2.09 -17.07 13.69
N LYS A 401 1.32 -16.80 14.74
CA LYS A 401 0.68 -17.85 15.56
C LYS A 401 -0.36 -18.69 14.80
N LEU A 402 -0.86 -18.19 13.68
CA LEU A 402 -1.88 -18.84 12.86
C LEU A 402 -1.29 -19.60 11.67
N PHE A 403 -0.14 -19.14 11.13
CA PHE A 403 0.36 -19.60 9.83
C PHE A 403 1.82 -20.09 9.80
N ALA A 404 2.58 -19.94 10.89
CA ALA A 404 4.00 -20.35 10.97
C ALA A 404 4.22 -21.79 11.44
#